data_AF-A0A2N5TWL6-F1
#
_entry.id   AF-A0A2N5TWL6-F1
#
_cell.length_a   1.000
_cell.length_b   1.000
_cell.length_c   1.000
_cell.angle_alpha   90.00
_cell.angle_beta   90.00
_cell.angle_gamma   90.00
#
_symmetry.space_group_name_H-M   'P 1'
#
loop_
_entity.id
_entity.type
_entity.pdbx_description
1 polymer ?
#
loop_
_entity_poly.entity_id
_entity_poly.type
_entity_poly.pdbx_seq_one_letter_code
_entity_poly.pdbx_strand_id
1 'polypeptide(L)'
;MSEHSQPEQQQQQQLDQQQQQQIEHHELDDPTLALDLRIRLLECVFAGSLPTSEAFAKRFSTVDRSGTTSKSLALRLERVLAQLATILDTKPNDAIRRFVQSYDLNEPLLHLPDHTAATKNAGSLGLGEKASLVVEAEPEIVQLERALREIELLDSRGFGGAGKLADANWSQEELAATVADPLQQCISTIDELERRATSMLSQYDSHVNALSEIFVSWDSILTELETDIHALHAAKRTH
;
A
#
# COMPACT_ATOMS: atom_id res chain seq x y z
N MET A 1 2.00 -65.41 -48.50
CA MET A 1 2.52 -65.54 -47.12
C MET A 1 3.35 -64.29 -46.85
N SER A 2 2.68 -63.25 -46.36
CA SER A 2 3.26 -61.91 -46.20
C SER A 2 2.84 -61.37 -44.83
N GLU A 3 3.44 -61.89 -43.77
CA GLU A 3 3.16 -61.49 -42.38
C GLU A 3 4.47 -61.47 -41.58
N HIS A 4 5.42 -60.60 -41.92
CA HIS A 4 6.62 -60.36 -41.10
C HIS A 4 7.06 -58.89 -40.99
N SER A 5 6.32 -57.92 -41.55
CA SER A 5 6.74 -56.49 -41.57
C SER A 5 6.09 -55.59 -40.52
N GLN A 6 5.23 -56.11 -39.64
CA GLN A 6 4.49 -55.30 -38.66
C GLN A 6 5.23 -54.94 -37.34
N PRO A 7 6.18 -55.73 -36.79
CA PRO A 7 6.79 -55.36 -35.52
C PRO A 7 7.88 -54.28 -35.64
N GLU A 8 8.58 -54.19 -36.78
CA GLU A 8 9.63 -53.16 -36.97
C GLU A 8 9.05 -51.74 -37.14
N GLN A 9 7.87 -51.61 -37.76
CA GLN A 9 7.24 -50.29 -37.92
C GLN A 9 6.73 -49.72 -36.58
N GLN A 10 6.27 -50.58 -35.66
CA GLN A 10 5.88 -50.14 -34.32
C GLN A 10 7.09 -49.79 -33.45
N GLN A 11 8.21 -50.48 -33.63
CA GLN A 11 9.44 -50.20 -32.90
C GLN A 11 10.10 -48.89 -33.38
N GLN A 12 10.04 -48.61 -34.68
CA GLN A 12 10.51 -47.33 -35.25
C GLN A 12 9.64 -46.15 -34.78
N GLN A 13 8.31 -46.30 -34.72
CA GLN A 13 7.41 -45.26 -34.20
C GLN A 13 7.60 -44.98 -32.70
N GLN A 14 7.98 -45.99 -31.90
CA GLN A 14 8.29 -45.79 -30.49
C GLN A 14 9.63 -45.07 -30.28
N LEU A 15 10.64 -45.34 -31.14
CA LEU A 15 11.91 -44.64 -31.10
C LEU A 15 11.79 -43.17 -31.53
N ASP A 16 10.95 -42.89 -32.54
CA ASP A 16 10.66 -41.52 -32.96
C ASP A 16 9.87 -40.75 -31.89
N GLN A 17 8.88 -41.39 -31.23
CA GLN A 17 8.17 -40.78 -30.09
C GLN A 17 9.07 -40.52 -28.88
N GLN A 18 10.01 -41.42 -28.57
CA GLN A 18 10.99 -41.19 -27.50
C GLN A 18 11.99 -40.09 -27.87
N GLN A 19 12.41 -39.98 -29.14
CA GLN A 19 13.25 -38.88 -29.59
C GLN A 19 12.51 -37.54 -29.57
N GLN A 20 11.23 -37.48 -29.96
CA GLN A 20 10.43 -36.25 -29.86
C GLN A 20 10.25 -35.79 -28.41
N GLN A 21 10.01 -36.71 -27.46
CA GLN A 21 9.89 -36.37 -26.04
C GLN A 21 11.24 -35.93 -25.44
N GLN A 22 12.36 -36.50 -25.88
CA GLN A 22 13.70 -36.06 -25.45
C GLN A 22 14.08 -34.68 -26.00
N ILE A 23 13.61 -34.31 -27.20
CA ILE A 23 13.85 -32.98 -27.78
C ILE A 23 13.09 -31.90 -27.01
N GLU A 24 11.83 -32.14 -26.61
CA GLU A 24 11.05 -31.19 -25.79
C GLU A 24 11.65 -30.98 -24.39
N HIS A 25 12.18 -32.04 -23.76
CA HIS A 25 12.83 -31.91 -22.45
C HIS A 25 14.17 -31.17 -22.52
N HIS A 26 14.90 -31.25 -23.64
CA HIS A 26 16.18 -30.54 -23.77
C HIS A 26 15.99 -29.03 -24.06
N GLU A 27 14.84 -28.63 -24.61
CA GLU A 27 14.49 -27.23 -24.86
C GLU A 27 14.17 -26.44 -23.58
N LEU A 28 13.71 -27.14 -22.52
CA LEU A 28 13.43 -26.55 -21.20
C LEU A 28 14.66 -26.42 -20.29
N ASP A 29 15.70 -27.23 -20.53
CA ASP A 29 16.95 -27.28 -19.75
C ASP A 29 18.14 -26.64 -20.49
N ASP A 30 17.89 -25.77 -21.48
CA ASP A 30 18.98 -25.01 -22.10
C ASP A 30 19.50 -23.96 -21.11
N PRO A 31 20.72 -24.13 -20.54
CA PRO A 31 21.27 -23.21 -19.54
C PRO A 31 21.44 -21.80 -20.10
N THR A 32 21.52 -21.66 -21.43
CA THR A 32 21.65 -20.36 -22.09
C THR A 32 20.31 -19.60 -22.10
N LEU A 33 19.19 -20.31 -22.27
CA LEU A 33 17.84 -19.76 -22.18
C LEU A 33 17.51 -19.34 -20.75
N ALA A 34 17.82 -20.20 -19.77
CA ALA A 34 17.63 -19.89 -18.36
C ALA A 34 18.42 -18.64 -17.93
N LEU A 35 19.65 -18.49 -18.42
CA LEU A 35 20.48 -17.31 -18.17
C LEU A 35 19.91 -16.06 -18.85
N ASP A 36 19.43 -16.15 -20.09
CA ASP A 36 18.80 -15.02 -20.79
C ASP A 36 17.52 -14.54 -20.08
N LEU A 37 16.67 -15.47 -19.66
CA LEU A 37 15.45 -15.16 -18.91
C LEU A 37 15.76 -14.48 -17.57
N ARG A 38 16.80 -14.95 -16.87
CA ARG A 38 17.22 -14.35 -15.60
C ARG A 38 17.80 -12.95 -15.79
N ILE A 39 18.62 -12.73 -16.82
CA ILE A 39 19.15 -11.40 -17.17
C ILE A 39 18.00 -10.47 -17.55
N ARG A 40 17.02 -10.95 -18.33
CA ARG A 40 15.82 -10.19 -18.70
C ARG A 40 14.97 -9.81 -17.48
N LEU A 41 14.82 -10.71 -16.51
CA LEU A 41 14.12 -10.43 -15.25
C LEU A 41 14.83 -9.32 -14.48
N LEU A 42 16.16 -9.40 -14.35
CA LEU A 42 16.95 -8.37 -13.68
C LEU A 42 16.79 -7.00 -14.37
N GLU A 43 16.84 -6.96 -15.70
CA GLU A 43 16.57 -5.74 -16.48
C GLU A 43 15.17 -5.16 -16.18
N CYS A 44 14.12 -6.00 -16.09
CA CYS A 44 12.76 -5.57 -15.71
C CYS A 44 12.69 -4.99 -14.29
N VAL A 45 13.34 -5.64 -13.33
CA VAL A 45 13.33 -5.20 -11.91
C VAL A 45 14.00 -3.84 -11.78
N PHE A 46 15.14 -3.62 -12.44
CA PHE A 46 15.83 -2.31 -12.39
C PHE A 46 15.07 -1.22 -13.17
N ALA A 47 14.40 -1.57 -14.27
CA ALA A 47 13.62 -0.61 -15.05
C ALA A 47 12.25 -0.29 -14.44
N GLY A 48 11.78 -1.08 -13.47
CA GLY A 48 10.51 -0.86 -12.78
C GLY A 48 9.26 -1.06 -13.66
N SER A 49 9.38 -1.80 -14.77
CA SER A 49 8.26 -2.04 -15.70
C SER A 49 8.20 -3.50 -16.16
N LEU A 50 6.97 -4.00 -16.35
CA LEU A 50 6.76 -5.31 -16.96
C LEU A 50 7.30 -5.31 -18.40
N PRO A 51 7.82 -6.46 -18.89
CA PRO A 51 8.42 -6.58 -20.22
C PRO A 51 7.47 -6.28 -21.39
N THR A 52 6.18 -6.04 -21.12
CA THR A 52 5.12 -5.76 -22.10
C THR A 52 5.02 -4.28 -22.51
N SER A 53 5.78 -3.37 -21.90
CA SER A 53 5.73 -1.94 -22.26
C SER A 53 6.58 -1.65 -23.50
N GLU A 54 6.02 -0.98 -24.52
CA GLU A 54 6.79 -0.54 -25.71
C GLU A 54 8.01 0.35 -25.36
N ALA A 55 7.96 1.06 -24.23
CA ALA A 55 9.08 1.84 -23.72
C ALA A 55 10.22 0.96 -23.19
N PHE A 56 9.90 -0.23 -22.66
CA PHE A 56 10.85 -1.25 -22.24
C PHE A 56 11.56 -1.87 -23.44
N ALA A 57 10.80 -2.25 -24.47
CA ALA A 57 11.37 -2.72 -25.73
C ALA A 57 12.33 -1.69 -26.32
N LYS A 58 11.99 -0.40 -26.36
CA LYS A 58 12.87 0.65 -26.92
C LYS A 58 14.13 0.95 -26.10
N ARG A 59 14.12 0.75 -24.77
CA ARG A 59 15.29 1.04 -23.91
C ARG A 59 16.35 -0.06 -23.93
N PHE A 60 15.93 -1.32 -24.12
CA PHE A 60 16.85 -2.46 -24.10
C PHE A 60 16.99 -3.16 -25.47
N SER A 61 16.05 -2.98 -26.40
CA SER A 61 16.27 -3.34 -27.81
C SER A 61 17.10 -2.25 -28.48
N THR A 62 18.41 -2.37 -28.37
CA THR A 62 19.28 -1.80 -29.40
C THR A 62 19.17 -2.71 -30.62
N VAL A 63 18.11 -2.56 -31.39
CA VAL A 63 17.98 -3.19 -32.72
C VAL A 63 19.01 -2.53 -33.62
N ASP A 64 20.17 -3.18 -33.79
CA ASP A 64 20.99 -2.94 -34.97
C ASP A 64 20.31 -3.62 -36.16
N ARG A 65 20.35 -2.97 -37.34
CA ARG A 65 19.62 -3.31 -38.58
C ARG A 65 19.98 -4.67 -39.22
N SER A 66 20.60 -5.58 -38.48
CA SER A 66 20.93 -6.93 -38.91
C SER A 66 20.42 -7.88 -37.83
N GLY A 67 19.39 -8.66 -38.14
CA GLY A 67 18.61 -9.50 -37.22
C GLY A 67 19.40 -10.62 -36.52
N THR A 68 20.38 -10.24 -35.72
CA THR A 68 21.14 -11.10 -34.81
C THR A 68 21.03 -10.47 -33.42
N THR A 69 20.34 -11.14 -32.50
CA THR A 69 20.08 -10.65 -31.13
C THR A 69 21.27 -10.88 -30.19
N SER A 70 22.44 -11.24 -30.70
CA SER A 70 23.61 -11.62 -29.92
C SER A 70 24.54 -10.44 -29.62
N LYS A 71 24.03 -9.37 -29.01
CA LYS A 71 24.93 -8.63 -28.12
C LYS A 71 25.23 -9.59 -26.97
N SER A 72 26.49 -10.03 -26.90
CA SER A 72 26.99 -11.03 -25.94
C SER A 72 26.32 -10.85 -24.57
N LEU A 73 25.78 -11.93 -23.99
CA LEU A 73 25.12 -11.91 -22.68
C LEU A 73 25.98 -11.19 -21.62
N ALA A 74 27.30 -11.28 -21.76
CA ALA A 74 28.28 -10.56 -20.95
C ALA A 74 28.13 -9.03 -21.04
N LEU A 75 27.91 -8.46 -22.23
CA LEU A 75 27.72 -7.01 -22.42
C LEU A 75 26.40 -6.52 -21.81
N ARG A 76 25.35 -7.34 -21.83
CA ARG A 76 24.07 -7.03 -21.17
C ARG A 76 24.21 -7.06 -19.66
N LEU A 77 24.86 -8.09 -19.14
CA LEU A 77 25.16 -8.21 -17.72
C LEU A 77 26.04 -7.05 -17.24
N GLU A 78 27.09 -6.69 -17.97
CA GLU A 78 27.97 -5.56 -17.65
C GLU A 78 27.19 -4.25 -17.60
N ARG A 79 26.25 -4.04 -18.52
CA ARG A 79 25.35 -2.86 -18.49
C ARG A 79 24.46 -2.85 -17.25
N VAL A 80 23.86 -3.98 -16.89
CA VAL A 80 23.04 -4.11 -15.67
C VAL A 80 23.88 -3.84 -14.42
N LEU A 81 25.10 -4.38 -14.36
CA LEU A 81 26.03 -4.12 -13.26
C LEU A 81 26.44 -2.64 -13.18
N ALA A 82 26.71 -1.99 -14.31
CA ALA A 82 27.01 -0.56 -14.35
C ALA A 82 25.79 0.27 -13.87
N GLN A 83 24.57 -0.12 -14.23
CA GLN A 83 23.35 0.50 -13.72
C GLN A 83 23.18 0.30 -12.21
N LEU A 84 23.48 -0.89 -11.70
CA LEU A 84 23.46 -1.18 -10.26
C LEU A 84 24.49 -0.32 -9.52
N ALA A 85 25.73 -0.27 -10.01
CA ALA A 85 26.81 0.54 -9.43
C ALA A 85 26.43 2.03 -9.39
N THR A 86 25.90 2.56 -10.48
CA THR A 86 25.43 3.95 -10.52
C THR A 86 24.25 4.21 -9.57
N ILE A 87 23.30 3.29 -9.42
CA ILE A 87 22.20 3.42 -8.45
C ILE A 87 22.71 3.39 -7.01
N LEU A 88 23.71 2.55 -6.73
CA LEU A 88 24.36 2.50 -5.41
C LEU A 88 25.14 3.76 -5.08
N ASP A 89 25.79 4.38 -6.08
CA ASP A 89 26.63 5.57 -5.87
C ASP A 89 25.84 6.90 -5.91
N THR A 90 24.74 6.97 -6.67
CA THR A 90 23.97 8.22 -6.87
C THR A 90 22.96 8.51 -5.76
N LYS A 91 22.49 7.49 -5.03
CA LYS A 91 21.55 7.65 -3.92
C LYS A 91 22.28 7.39 -2.60
N PRO A 92 22.08 8.22 -1.54
CA PRO A 92 22.68 7.99 -0.23
C PRO A 92 21.98 6.82 0.49
N ASN A 93 22.21 5.60 0.01
CA ASN A 93 21.69 4.36 0.56
C ASN A 93 22.84 3.55 1.18
N ASP A 94 23.49 4.11 2.20
CA ASP A 94 24.57 3.46 2.95
C ASP A 94 24.14 2.09 3.51
N ALA A 95 22.86 1.95 3.86
CA ALA A 95 22.29 0.68 4.30
C ALA A 95 22.33 -0.40 3.22
N ILE A 96 21.94 -0.06 1.98
CA ILE A 96 21.95 -1.00 0.84
C ILE A 96 23.41 -1.31 0.46
N ARG A 97 24.30 -0.32 0.50
CA ARG A 97 25.72 -0.53 0.24
C ARG A 97 26.35 -1.50 1.24
N ARG A 98 26.11 -1.31 2.54
CA ARG A 98 26.59 -2.22 3.60
C ARG A 98 25.98 -3.62 3.47
N PHE A 99 24.70 -3.69 3.09
CA PHE A 99 23.99 -4.94 2.85
C PHE A 99 24.60 -5.73 1.67
N VAL A 100 24.85 -5.07 0.54
CA VAL A 100 25.50 -5.68 -0.64
C VAL A 100 26.95 -6.07 -0.34
N GLN A 101 27.69 -5.25 0.41
CA GLN A 101 29.05 -5.60 0.87
C GLN A 101 29.08 -6.83 1.79
N SER A 102 28.00 -7.05 2.53
CA SER A 102 27.86 -8.17 3.47
C SER A 102 26.90 -9.23 2.93
N TYR A 103 26.85 -9.41 1.60
CA TYR A 103 25.89 -10.33 0.99
C TYR A 103 26.02 -11.75 1.55
N ASP A 104 27.24 -12.27 1.67
CA ASP A 104 27.49 -13.63 2.20
C ASP A 104 27.00 -13.81 3.64
N LEU A 105 27.02 -12.74 4.45
CA LEU A 105 26.50 -12.78 5.82
C LEU A 105 24.97 -12.70 5.85
N ASN A 106 24.38 -11.99 4.88
CA ASN A 106 22.95 -11.79 4.77
C ASN A 106 22.26 -12.87 3.93
N GLU A 107 23.02 -13.71 3.22
CA GLU A 107 22.53 -14.80 2.37
C GLU A 107 21.50 -15.70 3.10
N PRO A 108 21.73 -16.12 4.35
CA PRO A 108 20.78 -16.99 5.06
C PRO A 108 19.46 -16.31 5.39
N LEU A 109 19.43 -14.97 5.43
CA LEU A 109 18.21 -14.19 5.72
C LEU A 109 17.37 -13.94 4.45
N LEU A 110 17.96 -14.14 3.28
CA LEU A 110 17.30 -13.92 1.99
C LEU A 110 16.71 -15.19 1.40
N HIS A 111 17.16 -16.35 1.87
CA HIS A 111 16.48 -17.62 1.63
C HIS A 111 15.21 -17.64 2.49
N LEU A 112 14.09 -17.18 1.92
CA LEU A 112 12.79 -17.47 2.51
C LEU A 112 12.66 -19.00 2.63
N PRO A 113 12.18 -19.54 3.77
CA PRO A 113 11.94 -20.96 3.91
C PRO A 113 11.09 -21.43 2.74
N ASP A 114 11.62 -22.31 1.91
CA ASP A 114 10.97 -22.74 0.68
C ASP A 114 9.62 -23.38 1.05
N HIS A 115 8.51 -22.64 0.87
CA HIS A 115 7.18 -23.09 1.29
C HIS A 115 6.76 -24.35 0.53
N THR A 116 7.42 -24.60 -0.62
CA THR A 116 7.24 -25.79 -1.45
C THR A 116 8.00 -27.02 -0.94
N ALA A 117 9.02 -26.85 -0.09
CA ALA A 117 9.71 -27.93 0.60
C ALA A 117 8.95 -28.36 1.87
N ALA A 118 8.30 -27.40 2.55
CA ALA A 118 7.41 -27.69 3.68
C ALA A 118 6.22 -28.58 3.28
N THR A 119 5.70 -28.44 2.04
CA THR A 119 4.63 -29.31 1.53
C THR A 119 5.12 -30.70 1.11
N LYS A 120 6.40 -30.87 0.73
CA LYS A 120 6.98 -32.19 0.43
C LYS A 120 7.20 -33.05 1.69
N ASN A 121 7.45 -32.42 2.84
CA ASN A 121 7.56 -33.09 4.14
C ASN A 121 6.23 -33.14 4.92
N ALA A 122 5.12 -32.65 4.35
CA ALA A 122 3.78 -32.72 4.95
C ALA A 122 3.17 -34.14 4.94
N GLY A 123 3.89 -35.10 4.37
CA GLY A 123 3.55 -36.52 4.41
C GLY A 123 3.72 -37.09 5.81
N SER A 124 2.63 -37.09 6.58
CA SER A 124 2.47 -37.78 7.88
C SER A 124 2.78 -36.98 9.15
N LEU A 125 2.20 -35.79 9.30
CA LEU A 125 1.78 -35.36 10.65
C LEU A 125 0.80 -36.40 11.21
N GLY A 126 0.99 -36.85 12.45
CA GLY A 126 0.10 -37.82 13.09
C GLY A 126 -1.32 -37.28 13.24
N LEU A 127 -2.35 -38.14 13.29
CA LEU A 127 -3.74 -37.70 13.43
C LEU A 127 -3.96 -36.78 14.64
N GLY A 128 -3.22 -37.03 15.74
CA GLY A 128 -3.25 -36.20 16.94
C GLY A 128 -2.61 -34.81 16.74
N GLU A 129 -1.53 -34.72 15.97
CA GLU A 129 -0.88 -33.44 15.64
C GLU A 129 -1.76 -32.61 14.71
N LYS A 130 -2.42 -33.26 13.74
CA LYS A 130 -3.42 -32.62 12.88
C LYS A 130 -4.62 -32.11 13.69
N ALA A 131 -5.13 -32.92 14.63
CA ALA A 131 -6.23 -32.50 15.49
C ALA A 131 -5.82 -31.33 16.40
N SER A 132 -4.61 -31.37 16.97
CA SER A 132 -4.06 -30.26 17.77
C SER A 132 -3.92 -28.98 16.95
N LEU A 133 -3.40 -29.09 15.72
CA LEU A 133 -3.26 -27.95 14.81
C LEU A 133 -4.61 -27.34 14.42
N VAL A 134 -5.63 -28.17 14.18
CA VAL A 134 -6.98 -27.69 13.85
C VAL A 134 -7.64 -27.00 15.05
N VAL A 135 -7.43 -27.50 16.26
CA VAL A 135 -7.93 -26.86 17.49
C VAL A 135 -7.19 -25.54 17.76
N GLU A 136 -5.88 -25.51 17.54
CA GLU A 136 -5.07 -24.29 17.67
C GLU A 136 -5.45 -23.23 16.63
N ALA A 137 -5.74 -23.65 15.39
CA ALA A 137 -6.16 -22.77 14.30
C ALA A 137 -7.66 -22.44 14.30
N GLU A 138 -8.47 -23.04 15.19
CA GLU A 138 -9.92 -22.78 15.29
C GLU A 138 -10.26 -21.27 15.32
N PRO A 139 -9.67 -20.44 16.21
CA PRO A 139 -10.03 -19.02 16.28
C PRO A 139 -9.70 -18.28 14.97
N GLU A 140 -8.60 -18.64 14.31
CA GLU A 140 -8.21 -18.06 13.03
C GLU A 140 -9.17 -18.46 11.91
N ILE A 141 -9.61 -19.71 11.87
CA ILE A 141 -10.58 -20.21 10.90
C ILE A 141 -11.93 -19.51 11.06
N VAL A 142 -12.40 -19.33 12.31
CA VAL A 142 -13.65 -18.62 12.59
C VAL A 142 -13.54 -17.14 12.18
N GLN A 143 -12.40 -16.51 12.45
CA GLN A 143 -12.16 -15.12 12.04
C GLN A 143 -12.10 -15.00 10.52
N LEU A 144 -11.45 -15.94 9.84
CA LEU A 144 -11.37 -15.99 8.38
C LEU A 144 -12.75 -16.22 7.77
N GLU A 145 -13.57 -17.10 8.34
CA GLU A 145 -14.95 -17.34 7.89
C GLU A 145 -15.79 -16.06 7.96
N ARG A 146 -15.69 -15.33 9.08
CA ARG A 146 -16.35 -14.03 9.23
C ARG A 146 -15.88 -13.01 8.19
N ALA A 147 -14.58 -12.94 7.95
CA ALA A 147 -13.99 -12.03 6.96
C ALA A 147 -14.41 -12.41 5.54
N LEU A 148 -14.44 -13.69 5.19
CA LEU A 148 -14.89 -14.17 3.88
C LEU A 148 -16.38 -13.88 3.67
N ARG A 149 -17.22 -14.06 4.70
CA ARG A 149 -18.64 -13.69 4.64
C ARG A 149 -18.84 -12.19 4.49
N GLU A 150 -18.00 -11.38 5.13
CA GLU A 150 -18.00 -9.92 4.94
C GLU A 150 -17.60 -9.55 3.50
N ILE A 151 -16.57 -10.18 2.95
CA ILE A 151 -16.15 -9.98 1.56
C ILE A 151 -17.29 -10.38 0.60
N GLU A 152 -17.94 -11.52 0.80
CA GLU A 152 -19.08 -11.97 -0.02
C GLU A 152 -20.27 -11.00 0.08
N LEU A 153 -20.54 -10.49 1.28
CA LEU A 153 -21.59 -9.48 1.48
C LEU A 153 -21.24 -8.17 0.76
N LEU A 154 -19.98 -7.72 0.83
CA LEU A 154 -19.51 -6.54 0.11
C LEU A 154 -19.56 -6.74 -1.41
N ASP A 155 -19.23 -7.93 -1.88
CA ASP A 155 -19.28 -8.29 -3.29
C ASP A 155 -20.73 -8.34 -3.81
N SER A 156 -21.64 -8.98 -3.07
CA SER A 156 -23.09 -9.01 -3.42
C SER A 156 -23.73 -7.62 -3.46
N ARG A 157 -23.21 -6.66 -2.69
CA ARG A 157 -23.63 -5.25 -2.74
C ARG A 157 -22.99 -4.46 -3.88
N GLY A 158 -22.10 -5.07 -4.66
CA GLY A 158 -21.39 -4.44 -5.77
C GLY A 158 -20.24 -3.55 -5.34
N PHE A 159 -19.62 -3.82 -4.18
CA PHE A 159 -18.39 -3.17 -3.71
C PHE A 159 -17.12 -3.97 -4.00
N GLY A 160 -17.21 -5.05 -4.79
CA GLY A 160 -16.02 -5.75 -5.29
C GLY A 160 -15.13 -4.81 -6.13
N GLY A 161 -13.83 -4.74 -5.79
CA GLY A 161 -12.86 -3.90 -6.51
C GLY A 161 -13.09 -2.39 -6.28
N ALA A 162 -13.25 -1.62 -7.37
CA ALA A 162 -13.59 -0.19 -7.30
C ALA A 162 -15.11 0.05 -7.14
N GLY A 163 -15.91 -1.02 -7.01
CA GLY A 163 -17.36 -0.97 -6.96
C GLY A 163 -17.95 -0.20 -8.14
N LYS A 164 -19.04 0.54 -7.90
CA LYS A 164 -19.68 1.40 -8.91
C LYS A 164 -18.85 2.62 -9.32
N LEU A 165 -17.69 2.86 -8.69
CA LEU A 165 -16.83 4.00 -9.03
C LEU A 165 -16.12 3.79 -10.37
N ALA A 166 -15.87 2.54 -10.78
CA ALA A 166 -15.29 2.26 -12.09
C ALA A 166 -16.28 2.46 -13.24
N ASP A 167 -17.57 2.23 -13.00
CA ASP A 167 -18.63 2.37 -14.00
C ASP A 167 -19.16 3.80 -14.11
N ALA A 168 -18.92 4.62 -13.10
CA ALA A 168 -19.45 5.96 -13.04
C ALA A 168 -18.50 6.95 -13.73
N ASN A 169 -18.83 7.27 -14.97
CA ASN A 169 -18.36 8.47 -15.66
C ASN A 169 -19.02 9.70 -15.03
N TRP A 170 -18.75 10.00 -13.75
CA TRP A 170 -19.17 11.26 -13.16
C TRP A 170 -18.52 12.39 -13.93
N SER A 171 -19.35 13.21 -14.57
CA SER A 171 -18.85 14.43 -15.19
C SER A 171 -18.31 15.36 -14.10
N GLN A 172 -17.29 16.16 -14.43
CA GLN A 172 -16.75 17.17 -13.51
C GLN A 172 -17.86 18.13 -13.02
N GLU A 173 -18.88 18.36 -13.83
CA GLU A 173 -20.03 19.21 -13.54
C GLU A 173 -20.98 18.58 -12.52
N GLU A 174 -21.26 17.27 -12.63
CA GLU A 174 -22.04 16.54 -11.61
C GLU A 174 -21.28 16.46 -10.28
N LEU A 175 -19.96 16.27 -10.30
CA LEU A 175 -19.15 16.24 -9.09
C LEU A 175 -19.11 17.61 -8.41
N ALA A 176 -19.00 18.68 -9.20
CA ALA A 176 -19.06 20.05 -8.69
C ALA A 176 -20.43 20.35 -8.07
N ALA A 177 -21.52 20.02 -8.76
CA ALA A 177 -22.87 20.27 -8.28
C ALA A 177 -23.25 19.43 -7.04
N THR A 178 -22.77 18.19 -6.95
CA THR A 178 -23.16 17.27 -5.87
C THR A 178 -22.26 17.35 -4.64
N VAL A 179 -20.99 17.69 -4.80
CA VAL A 179 -20.01 17.69 -3.71
C VAL A 179 -19.49 19.09 -3.42
N ALA A 180 -19.03 19.82 -4.42
CA ALA A 180 -18.37 21.10 -4.20
C ALA A 180 -19.34 22.21 -3.76
N ASP A 181 -20.47 22.35 -4.45
CA ASP A 181 -21.44 23.43 -4.14
C ASP A 181 -22.09 23.27 -2.76
N PRO A 182 -22.54 22.07 -2.33
CA PRO A 182 -23.08 21.89 -0.98
C PRO A 182 -22.02 22.08 0.10
N LEU A 183 -20.78 21.65 -0.14
CA LEU A 183 -19.68 21.87 0.81
C LEU A 183 -19.39 23.37 0.96
N GLN A 184 -19.38 24.12 -0.14
CA GLN A 184 -19.16 25.57 -0.11
C GLN A 184 -20.28 26.29 0.66
N GLN A 185 -21.53 25.86 0.49
CA GLN A 185 -22.68 26.39 1.25
C GLN A 185 -22.59 26.04 2.74
N CYS A 186 -22.16 24.82 3.08
CA CYS A 186 -21.91 24.43 4.46
C CYS A 186 -20.82 25.29 5.10
N ILE A 187 -19.71 25.52 4.40
CA ILE A 187 -18.63 26.39 4.90
C ILE A 187 -19.14 27.82 5.14
N SER A 188 -19.87 28.39 4.19
CA SER A 188 -20.38 29.76 4.35
C SER A 188 -21.38 29.90 5.51
N THR A 189 -22.22 28.89 5.74
CA THR A 189 -23.19 28.92 6.86
C THR A 189 -22.50 28.74 8.21
N ILE A 190 -21.44 27.93 8.28
CA ILE A 190 -20.59 27.80 9.48
C ILE A 190 -19.92 29.14 9.79
N ASP A 191 -19.29 29.78 8.80
CA ASP A 191 -18.64 31.09 8.99
C ASP A 191 -19.63 32.17 9.49
N GLU A 192 -20.87 32.16 8.98
CA GLU A 192 -21.92 33.08 9.42
C GLU A 192 -22.34 32.80 10.87
N LEU A 193 -22.50 31.53 11.25
CA LEU A 193 -22.81 31.13 12.62
C LEU A 193 -21.67 31.49 13.58
N GLU A 194 -20.41 31.29 13.20
CA GLU A 194 -19.24 31.66 13.99
C GLU A 194 -19.16 33.18 14.20
N ARG A 195 -19.40 33.97 13.15
CA ARG A 195 -19.47 35.44 13.27
C ARG A 195 -20.60 35.88 14.19
N ARG A 196 -21.76 35.23 14.12
CA ARG A 196 -22.88 35.54 15.02
C ARG A 196 -22.55 35.18 16.47
N ALA A 197 -21.94 34.01 16.71
CA ALA A 197 -21.55 33.56 18.05
C ALA A 197 -20.49 34.49 18.66
N THR A 198 -19.46 34.87 17.90
CA THR A 198 -18.41 35.80 18.35
C THR A 198 -18.95 37.21 18.61
N SER A 199 -19.88 37.70 17.78
CA SER A 199 -20.58 38.97 18.03
C SER A 199 -21.42 38.93 19.31
N MET A 200 -22.16 37.84 19.54
CA MET A 200 -22.93 37.66 20.77
C MET A 200 -22.03 37.60 22.00
N LEU A 201 -20.87 36.92 21.91
CA LEU A 201 -19.89 36.85 22.99
C LEU A 201 -19.29 38.24 23.29
N SER A 202 -18.96 39.01 22.25
CA SER A 202 -18.46 40.38 22.39
C SER A 202 -19.48 41.31 23.03
N GLN A 203 -20.77 41.19 22.67
CA GLN A 203 -21.85 41.94 23.32
C GLN A 203 -22.01 41.54 24.78
N TYR A 204 -21.94 40.24 25.08
CA TYR A 204 -22.01 39.76 26.46
C TYR A 204 -20.86 40.29 27.31
N ASP A 205 -19.64 40.29 26.78
CA ASP A 205 -18.46 40.84 27.47
C ASP A 205 -18.63 42.35 27.78
N SER A 206 -19.16 43.11 26.81
CA SER A 206 -19.52 44.52 27.03
C SER A 206 -20.59 44.71 28.11
N HIS A 207 -21.62 43.87 28.12
CA HIS A 207 -22.66 43.89 29.16
C HIS A 207 -22.09 43.54 30.55
N VAL A 208 -21.20 42.56 30.64
CA VAL A 208 -20.53 42.19 31.90
C VAL A 208 -19.60 43.30 32.37
N ASN A 209 -18.87 43.96 31.47
CA ASN A 209 -18.04 45.10 31.82
C ASN A 209 -18.88 46.26 32.35
N ALA A 210 -19.98 46.63 31.67
CA ALA A 210 -20.90 47.67 32.13
C ALA A 210 -21.54 47.33 33.49
N LEU A 211 -21.94 46.06 33.70
CA LEU A 211 -22.49 45.60 34.98
C LEU A 211 -21.43 45.70 36.09
N SER A 212 -20.18 45.34 35.79
CA SER A 212 -19.05 45.44 36.72
C SER A 212 -18.76 46.89 37.09
N GLU A 213 -18.77 47.81 36.12
CA GLU A 213 -18.63 49.26 36.37
C GLU A 213 -19.76 49.79 37.26
N ILE A 214 -21.00 49.36 37.02
CA ILE A 214 -22.15 49.75 37.88
C ILE A 214 -21.95 49.22 39.30
N PHE A 215 -21.54 47.96 39.47
CA PHE A 215 -21.29 47.40 40.80
C PHE A 215 -20.18 48.13 41.55
N VAL A 216 -19.08 48.49 40.87
CA VAL A 216 -18.01 49.31 41.46
C VAL A 216 -18.52 50.71 41.83
N SER A 217 -19.36 51.32 41.00
CA SER A 217 -19.97 52.62 41.31
C SER A 217 -20.89 52.55 42.54
N TRP A 218 -21.64 51.46 42.69
CA TRP A 218 -22.51 51.24 43.84
C TRP A 218 -21.72 50.99 45.11
N ASP A 219 -20.64 50.20 45.04
CA ASP A 219 -19.75 49.96 46.18
C ASP A 219 -19.10 51.26 46.66
N SER A 220 -18.68 52.14 45.74
CA SER A 220 -18.16 53.46 46.08
C SER A 220 -19.21 54.34 46.76
N ILE A 221 -20.44 54.40 46.24
CA ILE A 221 -21.52 55.18 46.85
C ILE A 221 -21.88 54.63 48.23
N LEU A 222 -21.94 53.30 48.37
CA LEU A 222 -22.25 52.66 49.64
C LEU A 222 -21.16 52.93 50.69
N THR A 223 -19.89 52.88 50.27
CA THR A 223 -18.75 53.21 51.13
C THR A 223 -18.80 54.69 51.55
N GLU A 224 -19.12 55.61 50.64
CA GLU A 224 -19.28 57.03 50.96
C GLU A 224 -20.39 57.26 51.99
N LEU A 225 -21.56 56.64 51.79
CA LEU A 225 -22.67 56.69 52.74
C LEU A 225 -22.30 56.09 54.11
N GLU A 226 -21.55 54.99 54.12
CA GLU A 226 -21.05 54.38 55.37
C GLU A 226 -20.09 55.34 56.10
N THR A 227 -19.18 55.99 55.37
CA THR A 227 -18.28 57.00 55.97
C THR A 227 -19.02 58.21 56.52
N ASP A 228 -20.05 58.70 55.82
CA ASP A 228 -20.89 59.81 56.27
C ASP A 228 -21.69 59.46 57.53
N ILE A 229 -22.26 58.24 57.58
CA ILE A 229 -22.96 57.74 58.77
C ILE A 229 -21.97 57.62 59.95
N HIS A 230 -20.77 57.10 59.72
CA HIS A 230 -19.73 57.03 60.74
C HIS A 230 -19.32 58.42 61.25
N ALA A 231 -19.17 59.40 60.36
CA ALA A 231 -18.88 60.78 60.74
C ALA A 231 -20.00 61.39 61.58
N LEU A 232 -21.26 61.20 61.18
CA LEU A 232 -22.43 61.65 61.95
C LEU A 232 -22.49 60.97 63.33
N HIS A 233 -22.22 59.66 63.39
CA HIS A 233 -22.19 58.92 64.65
C HIS A 233 -21.05 59.40 65.58
N ALA A 234 -19.88 59.73 65.04
CA ALA A 234 -18.78 60.28 65.81
C ALA A 234 -19.12 61.67 66.37
N ALA A 235 -19.66 62.57 65.53
CA ALA A 235 -20.08 63.91 65.94
C ALA A 235 -21.17 63.87 67.03
N LYS A 236 -22.12 62.94 66.92
CA LYS A 236 -23.17 62.73 67.94
C LYS A 236 -22.61 62.21 69.27
N ARG A 237 -21.52 61.44 69.24
CA ARG A 237 -20.93 60.84 70.46
C ARG A 237 -20.02 61.79 71.23
N THR A 238 -19.54 62.84 70.58
CA THR A 238 -18.73 63.90 71.19
C THR A 238 -19.54 65.03 71.83
N HIS A 239 -20.87 64.97 71.75
CA HIS A 239 -21.81 65.97 72.26
C HIS A 239 -22.67 65.40 73.40
#